data_AF-A0A162GHM1-F1
#
_entry.id   AF-A0A162GHM1-F1
#
_cell.length_a   1.000
_cell.length_b   1.000
_cell.length_c   1.000
_cell.angle_alpha   90.00
_cell.angle_beta   90.00
_cell.angle_gamma   90.00
#
_symmetry.space_group_name_H-M   'P 1'
#
loop_
_entity.id
_entity.type
_entity.pdbx_description
1 polymer ?
#
loop_
_entity_poly.entity_id
_entity_poly.type
_entity_poly.pdbx_seq_one_letter_code
_entity_poly.pdbx_strand_id
1 'polypeptide(L)' 'MISMDTQSTLKTQALAALSTVIDPELGVNIVDLGLIYDVAYDADLKLCTVTMTLTIMGLSTDRLFE' A
#
# COMPACT_ATOMS: atom_id res chain seq x y z
N MET A 1 -20.85 -12.51 -21.41
CA MET A 1 -19.37 -12.54 -21.45
C MET A 1 -18.84 -11.36 -20.66
N ILE A 2 -18.64 -11.48 -19.34
CA ILE A 2 -17.55 -10.81 -18.62
C ILE A 2 -17.34 -11.63 -17.34
N SER A 3 -16.45 -12.62 -17.38
CA SER A 3 -15.88 -13.18 -16.16
C SER A 3 -14.83 -12.18 -15.69
N MET A 4 -15.29 -11.11 -15.04
CA MET A 4 -14.41 -10.10 -14.44
C MET A 4 -13.90 -10.72 -13.16
N ASP A 5 -12.65 -11.15 -13.16
CA ASP A 5 -11.96 -11.67 -12.00
C ASP A 5 -12.00 -10.59 -10.88
N THR A 6 -12.84 -10.81 -9.86
CA THR A 6 -13.07 -9.84 -8.77
C THR A 6 -11.76 -9.46 -8.07
N GLN A 7 -10.78 -10.36 -8.08
CA GLN A 7 -9.50 -10.22 -7.40
C GLN A 7 -8.61 -9.16 -8.06
N SER A 8 -8.55 -9.15 -9.40
CA SER A 8 -7.81 -8.13 -10.16
C SER A 8 -8.41 -6.73 -9.99
N THR A 9 -9.74 -6.60 -9.95
CA THR A 9 -10.42 -5.31 -9.69
C THR A 9 -10.13 -4.77 -8.28
N LEU A 10 -10.09 -5.65 -7.28
CA LEU A 10 -9.80 -5.27 -5.89
C LEU A 10 -8.32 -4.92 -5.70
N LYS A 11 -7.40 -5.67 -6.31
CA LYS A 11 -5.98 -5.31 -6.32
C LYS A 11 -5.75 -3.94 -6.94
N THR A 12 -6.37 -3.64 -8.09
CA THR A 12 -6.24 -2.32 -8.72
C THR A 12 -6.76 -1.19 -7.83
N GLN A 13 -7.90 -1.39 -7.17
CA GLN A 13 -8.44 -0.40 -6.23
C GLN A 13 -7.54 -0.20 -5.00
N ALA A 14 -7.01 -1.29 -4.44
CA ALA A 14 -6.07 -1.23 -3.33
C ALA A 14 -4.78 -0.50 -3.73
N LEU A 15 -4.22 -0.80 -4.92
CA LEU A 15 -3.03 -0.13 -5.43
C LEU A 15 -3.29 1.37 -5.67
N ALA A 16 -4.45 1.72 -6.22
CA ALA A 16 -4.85 3.11 -6.43
C ALA A 16 -4.98 3.88 -5.10
N ALA A 17 -5.54 3.24 -4.07
CA ALA A 17 -5.63 3.82 -2.73
C ALA A 17 -4.23 4.01 -2.11
N LEU A 18 -3.36 3.00 -2.19
CA LEU A 18 -1.96 3.11 -1.74
C LEU A 18 -1.17 4.16 -2.54
N SER A 19 -1.54 4.40 -3.79
CA SER A 19 -0.95 5.44 -4.64
C SER A 19 -1.28 6.88 -4.19
N THR A 20 -2.19 7.05 -3.23
CA THR A 20 -2.48 8.36 -2.61
C THR A 20 -1.65 8.62 -1.35
N VAL A 21 -1.00 7.59 -0.81
CA VAL A 21 -0.18 7.69 0.40
C VAL A 21 1.22 8.11 0.00
N ILE A 22 1.53 9.39 0.20
CA ILE A 22 2.84 9.98 -0.11
C ILE A 22 3.77 9.81 1.10
N ASP A 23 5.01 9.39 0.85
CA ASP A 23 6.04 9.35 1.87
C ASP A 23 6.43 10.79 2.26
N PRO A 24 6.30 11.19 3.54
CA PRO A 24 6.52 12.56 3.97
C PRO A 24 8.01 12.97 3.95
N GLU A 25 8.95 12.02 3.83
CA GLU A 25 10.38 12.33 3.77
C GLU A 25 10.86 12.57 2.33
N LEU A 26 10.40 11.75 1.39
CA LEU A 26 10.82 11.83 -0.02
C LEU A 26 9.82 12.54 -0.93
N GLY A 27 8.59 12.77 -0.46
CA GLY A 27 7.55 13.48 -1.22
C GLY A 27 7.02 12.71 -2.43
N VAL A 28 7.29 11.40 -2.51
CA VAL A 28 6.87 10.51 -3.60
C VAL A 28 6.02 9.37 -3.04
N ASN A 29 5.32 8.67 -3.93
CA ASN A 29 4.37 7.66 -3.51
C ASN A 29 5.04 6.32 -3.12
N ILE A 30 4.51 5.64 -2.10
CA ILE A 30 5.02 4.35 -1.61
C ILE A 30 4.97 3.21 -2.63
N VAL A 31 4.04 3.27 -3.60
CA VAL A 31 3.92 2.30 -4.71
C VAL A 31 5.02 2.55 -5.74
N ASP A 32 5.27 3.82 -6.10
CA ASP A 32 6.29 4.20 -7.10
C ASP A 32 7.71 3.96 -6.57
N LEU A 33 7.92 4.16 -5.26
CA LEU A 33 9.16 3.82 -4.57
C LEU A 33 9.44 2.30 -4.54
N GLY A 34 8.46 1.45 -4.85
CA GLY A 34 8.61 0.00 -4.77
C GLY A 34 8.71 -0.52 -3.34
N LEU A 35 8.19 0.22 -2.36
CA LEU A 35 8.21 -0.18 -0.93
C LEU A 35 7.20 -1.29 -0.62
N ILE A 36 6.22 -1.50 -1.51
CA ILE A 36 5.25 -2.59 -1.42
C ILE A 36 5.87 -3.85 -2.03
N TYR A 37 6.10 -4.88 -1.22
CA TYR A 37 6.59 -6.18 -1.68
C TYR A 37 5.49 -7.07 -2.22
N ASP A 38 4.36 -7.15 -1.50
CA ASP A 38 3.23 -7.96 -1.92
C ASP A 38 1.91 -7.42 -1.39
N VAL A 39 0.85 -7.66 -2.15
CA VAL A 39 -0.54 -7.39 -1.75
C VAL A 39 -1.32 -8.67 -1.95
N ALA A 40 -1.59 -9.35 -0.85
CA ALA A 40 -2.43 -10.54 -0.80
C ALA A 40 -3.87 -10.13 -0.47
N TYR A 41 -4.81 -10.59 -1.27
CA TYR A 41 -6.24 -10.41 -1.01
C TYR A 41 -6.89 -11.76 -0.78
N ASP A 42 -7.41 -11.94 0.42
CA ASP A 42 -8.15 -13.11 0.84
C ASP A 42 -9.65 -12.84 0.66
N ALA A 43 -10.25 -13.48 -0.35
CA ALA A 43 -11.64 -13.24 -0.72
C ALA A 43 -12.64 -13.85 0.29
N ASP A 44 -12.27 -14.96 0.92
CA ASP A 44 -13.09 -15.64 1.93
C ASP A 44 -13.16 -14.83 3.22
N LEU A 45 -12.02 -14.26 3.66
CA LEU A 45 -11.94 -13.45 4.87
C LEU A 45 -12.17 -11.94 4.61
N LYS A 46 -12.32 -11.53 3.34
CA LYS A 46 -12.36 -10.12 2.89
C LYS A 46 -11.20 -9.28 3.46
N LEU A 47 -10.03 -9.89 3.58
CA LEU A 47 -8.87 -9.30 4.24
C LEU A 47 -7.80 -8.96 3.20
N CYS A 48 -7.28 -7.74 3.26
CA CYS A 48 -6.21 -7.28 2.40
C CYS A 48 -4.94 -7.17 3.23
N THR A 49 -3.95 -8.02 2.95
CA THR A 49 -2.66 -8.01 3.61
C THR A 49 -1.64 -7.37 2.69
N VAL A 50 -1.04 -6.27 3.14
CA VAL A 50 -0.02 -5.54 2.39
C VAL A 50 1.31 -5.73 3.12
N THR A 51 2.25 -6.39 2.47
CA THR A 51 3.62 -6.51 2.95
C THR A 51 4.45 -5.38 2.36
N MET A 52 4.98 -4.51 3.21
CA MET A 52 5.76 -3.35 2.81
C MET A 52 7.01 -3.21 3.68
N THR A 53 8.02 -2.51 3.15
CA THR A 53 9.20 -2.09 3.92
C THR A 53 9.17 -0.58 4.09
N LEU A 54 9.63 -0.11 5.25
CA LEU A 54 9.96 1.30 5.47
C LEU A 54 11.48 1.42 5.34
N THR A 55 11.95 2.39 4.55
CA THR A 55 13.37 2.69 4.37
C THR A 55 14.06 3.18 5.66
N ILE A 56 13.28 3.37 6.72
CA ILE A 56 13.69 3.93 8.01
C ILE A 56 13.29 2.98 9.13
N MET A 57 14.29 2.30 9.72
CA MET A 57 14.15 1.74 11.06
C MET A 57 14.09 2.91 12.05
N GLY A 58 12.88 3.33 12.43
CA GLY A 58 12.68 4.22 13.59
C GLY A 58 12.28 5.66 13.29
N LEU A 59 11.33 5.91 12.39
CA LEU A 59 10.64 7.21 12.44
C LEU A 59 9.65 7.21 13.62
N SER A 60 10.18 7.60 14.77
CA SER A 60 9.42 8.06 15.92
C SER A 60 8.49 9.17 15.47
N THR A 61 7.19 9.00 15.60
CA THR A 61 6.21 10.08 15.38
C THR A 61 6.24 11.13 16.50
N ASP A 62 7.32 11.24 17.27
CA ASP A 62 7.43 12.09 18.46
C ASP A 62 8.14 13.44 18.23
N ARG A 63 8.74 13.69 17.05
CA ARG A 63 9.62 14.87 16.86
C ARG A 63 9.28 15.76 15.66
N LEU A 64 8.02 16.16 15.52
CA LEU A 64 7.58 17.23 14.59
C LEU A 64 6.63 18.25 15.25
N PHE A 65 6.73 18.47 16.56
CA PHE A 65 6.11 19.61 17.24
C PHE A 65 7.19 20.36 18.04
N GLU A 66 7.91 21.24 17.35
CA GLU A 66 8.60 22.41 17.94
C GLU A 66 8.28 23.63 17.09
#